data_AF-A0A0R2KRP5-F1
#
_entry.id   AF-A0A0R2KRP5-F1
#
_cell.length_a   1.000
_cell.length_b   1.000
_cell.length_c   1.000
_cell.angle_alpha   90.00
_cell.angle_beta   90.00
_cell.angle_gamma   90.00
#
_symmetry.space_group_name_H-M   'P 1'
#
loop_
_entity.id
_entity.type
_entity.pdbx_description
1 polymer ?
#
loop_
_entity_poly.entity_id
_entity_poly.type
_entity_poly.pdbx_seq_one_letter_code
_entity_poly.pdbx_strand_id
1 'polypeptide(L)'
;MFKHQHLDEALTSLNLTNSELTEKLSDTINNNFDTKVADLAQKKLSTATVRHWCQGTAHPTDLIIRQGISILLTGDKDNYGCFIIPTKDEAIQILQSALTVNNQKIIDNFKIFKSNCAFGVYDKTKSNPDSSKTSSETLMGCIAYLTIQGYLFTNYSDNKGHLTLDTYLNLIDINKLIKQTNIDRLLTDTQIYLNTAKTYDNDNIYKQVLFSLLKQIVHQDFWL
;
A
#
# COMPACT_ATOMS: atom_id res chain seq x y z
N MET A 1 -6.59 -7.43 -9.57
CA MET A 1 -7.16 -7.53 -8.21
C MET A 1 -6.22 -8.41 -7.41
N PHE A 2 -5.68 -7.93 -6.30
CA PHE A 2 -4.85 -8.77 -5.41
C PHE A 2 -5.71 -9.91 -4.90
N LYS A 3 -5.27 -11.15 -5.15
CA LYS A 3 -5.95 -12.33 -4.60
C LYS A 3 -5.43 -12.54 -3.19
N HIS A 4 -6.33 -12.60 -2.23
CA HIS A 4 -6.01 -12.85 -0.82
C HIS A 4 -5.83 -14.36 -0.56
N GLN A 5 -5.09 -15.03 -1.44
CA GLN A 5 -4.99 -16.48 -1.46
C GLN A 5 -4.47 -17.03 -0.12
N HIS A 6 -3.46 -16.38 0.45
CA HIS A 6 -2.90 -16.80 1.73
C HIS A 6 -3.86 -16.63 2.92
N LEU A 7 -4.77 -15.67 2.87
CA LEU A 7 -5.83 -15.55 3.88
C LEU A 7 -6.86 -16.68 3.73
N ASP A 8 -7.25 -17.00 2.49
CA ASP A 8 -8.21 -18.08 2.24
C ASP A 8 -7.65 -19.45 2.68
N GLU A 9 -6.37 -19.70 2.40
CA GLU A 9 -5.66 -20.91 2.77
C GLU A 9 -5.55 -21.00 4.29
N ALA A 10 -5.20 -19.91 4.95
CA ALA A 10 -5.09 -19.85 6.41
C ALA A 10 -6.44 -20.10 7.09
N LEU A 11 -7.52 -19.45 6.64
CA LEU A 11 -8.86 -19.66 7.19
C LEU A 11 -9.37 -21.08 6.95
N THR A 12 -9.14 -21.64 5.76
CA THR A 12 -9.56 -23.00 5.40
C THR A 12 -8.77 -24.06 6.19
N SER A 13 -7.51 -23.78 6.53
CA SER A 13 -6.66 -24.70 7.32
C SER A 13 -7.18 -25.00 8.73
N LEU A 14 -8.10 -24.17 9.25
CA LEU A 14 -8.75 -24.39 10.54
C LEU A 14 -9.72 -25.59 10.53
N ASN A 15 -10.08 -26.12 9.35
CA ASN A 15 -11.01 -27.24 9.17
C ASN A 15 -12.37 -27.02 9.87
N LEU A 16 -12.90 -25.80 9.78
CA LEU A 16 -14.20 -25.40 10.33
C LEU A 16 -15.19 -25.15 9.19
N THR A 17 -16.46 -25.45 9.43
CA THR A 17 -17.54 -24.93 8.58
C THR A 17 -17.61 -23.40 8.70
N ASN A 18 -18.20 -22.74 7.70
CA ASN A 18 -18.38 -21.28 7.75
C ASN A 18 -19.15 -20.83 9.01
N SER A 19 -20.08 -21.64 9.51
CA SER A 19 -20.84 -21.34 10.74
C SER A 19 -19.95 -21.42 11.97
N GLU A 20 -19.21 -22.51 12.14
CA GLU A 20 -18.27 -22.69 13.26
C GLU A 20 -17.17 -21.63 13.26
N LEU A 21 -16.65 -21.27 12.08
CA LEU A 21 -15.66 -20.20 11.95
C LEU A 21 -16.24 -18.83 12.34
N THR A 22 -17.50 -18.57 11.97
CA THR A 22 -18.18 -17.33 12.37
C THR A 22 -18.33 -17.25 13.89
N GLU A 23 -18.76 -18.35 14.52
CA GLU A 23 -18.91 -18.45 15.97
C GLU A 23 -17.57 -18.28 16.70
N LYS A 24 -16.53 -19.03 16.30
CA LYS A 24 -15.19 -18.88 16.90
C LYS A 24 -14.60 -17.49 16.73
N LEU A 25 -14.82 -16.86 15.58
CA LEU A 25 -14.36 -15.49 15.35
C LEU A 25 -15.14 -14.51 16.22
N SER A 26 -16.45 -14.72 16.39
CA SER A 26 -17.29 -13.93 17.31
C SER A 26 -16.75 -14.01 18.74
N ASP A 27 -16.50 -15.22 19.23
CA ASP A 27 -15.93 -15.47 20.56
C ASP A 27 -14.55 -14.84 20.71
N THR A 28 -13.69 -15.00 19.70
CA THR A 28 -12.34 -14.40 19.70
C THR A 28 -12.43 -12.89 19.84
N ILE A 29 -13.35 -12.24 19.11
CA ILE A 29 -13.54 -10.79 19.20
C ILE A 29 -14.09 -10.40 20.59
N ASN A 30 -15.11 -11.09 21.09
CA ASN A 30 -15.72 -10.76 22.38
C ASN A 30 -14.76 -10.94 23.56
N ASN A 31 -13.81 -11.88 23.46
CA ASN A 31 -12.84 -12.17 24.51
C ASN A 31 -11.61 -11.25 24.51
N ASN A 32 -11.32 -10.56 23.40
CA ASN A 32 -10.08 -9.79 23.22
C ASN A 32 -10.28 -8.28 23.07
N PHE A 33 -11.53 -7.80 22.93
CA PHE A 33 -11.84 -6.39 22.74
C PHE A 33 -12.92 -5.92 23.73
N ASP A 34 -12.89 -4.62 24.06
CA ASP A 34 -13.93 -4.00 24.87
C ASP A 34 -15.31 -4.24 24.27
N THR A 35 -16.32 -4.50 25.12
CA THR A 35 -17.69 -4.87 24.70
C THR A 35 -18.26 -3.91 23.65
N LYS A 36 -18.09 -2.59 23.84
CA LYS A 36 -18.59 -1.58 22.89
C LYS A 36 -17.94 -1.68 21.51
N VAL A 37 -16.65 -2.05 21.47
CA VAL A 37 -15.88 -2.21 20.23
C VAL A 37 -16.26 -3.53 19.55
N ALA A 38 -16.33 -4.60 20.34
CA ALA A 38 -16.79 -5.91 19.88
C ALA A 38 -18.18 -5.83 19.25
N ASP A 39 -19.16 -5.20 19.93
CA ASP A 39 -20.54 -5.04 19.45
C ASP A 39 -20.63 -4.40 18.05
N LEU A 40 -19.74 -3.44 17.74
CA LEU A 40 -19.69 -2.80 16.44
C LEU A 40 -19.14 -3.73 15.35
N ALA A 41 -18.16 -4.56 15.68
CA ALA A 41 -17.62 -5.58 14.79
C ALA A 41 -18.63 -6.71 14.54
N GLN A 42 -19.34 -7.16 15.58
CA GLN A 42 -20.35 -8.22 15.48
C GLN A 42 -21.48 -7.87 14.50
N LYS A 43 -21.87 -6.59 14.42
CA LYS A 43 -22.87 -6.12 13.43
C LYS A 43 -22.46 -6.34 11.97
N LYS A 44 -21.16 -6.49 11.70
CA LYS A 44 -20.60 -6.70 10.36
C LYS A 44 -20.20 -8.16 10.12
N LEU A 45 -20.13 -8.97 11.17
CA LEU A 45 -19.71 -10.37 11.09
C LEU A 45 -20.92 -11.25 10.77
N SER A 46 -20.88 -11.94 9.63
CA SER A 46 -21.90 -12.91 9.24
C SER A 46 -21.30 -14.13 8.54
N THR A 47 -22.00 -15.26 8.58
CA THR A 47 -21.59 -16.48 7.87
C THR A 47 -21.44 -16.26 6.36
N ALA A 48 -22.25 -15.39 5.77
CA ALA A 48 -22.14 -15.03 4.36
C ALA A 48 -20.81 -14.30 4.07
N THR A 49 -20.47 -13.29 4.89
CA THR A 49 -19.19 -12.57 4.74
C THR A 49 -17.98 -13.48 4.96
N VAL A 50 -18.02 -14.37 5.97
CA VAL A 50 -16.96 -15.34 6.27
C VAL A 50 -16.76 -16.31 5.11
N ARG A 51 -17.86 -16.80 4.51
CA ARG A 51 -17.79 -17.64 3.32
C ARG A 51 -17.05 -16.95 2.18
N HIS A 52 -17.31 -15.67 1.93
CA HIS A 52 -16.61 -14.95 0.87
C HIS A 52 -15.11 -14.79 1.14
N TRP A 53 -14.70 -14.65 2.39
CA TRP A 53 -13.29 -14.61 2.80
C TRP A 53 -12.61 -15.97 2.59
N CYS A 54 -13.24 -17.06 3.01
CA CYS A 54 -12.71 -18.43 2.80
C CYS A 54 -12.65 -18.83 1.32
N GLN A 55 -13.42 -18.17 0.46
CA GLN A 55 -13.38 -18.39 -1.00
C GLN A 55 -12.43 -17.43 -1.72
N GLY A 56 -11.75 -16.53 -1.00
CA GLY A 56 -10.88 -15.50 -1.59
C GLY A 56 -11.62 -14.48 -2.46
N THR A 57 -12.95 -14.42 -2.39
CA THR A 57 -13.81 -13.53 -3.21
C THR A 57 -14.04 -12.15 -2.58
N ALA A 58 -13.78 -12.03 -1.28
CA ALA A 58 -13.76 -10.77 -0.55
C ALA A 58 -12.68 -10.83 0.54
N HIS A 59 -12.41 -9.69 1.18
CA HIS A 59 -11.56 -9.59 2.36
C HIS A 59 -12.27 -8.81 3.48
N PRO A 60 -11.93 -9.07 4.75
CA PRO A 60 -12.40 -8.24 5.85
C PRO A 60 -11.75 -6.86 5.74
N THR A 61 -12.55 -5.80 5.85
CA THR A 61 -12.09 -4.41 5.80
C THR A 61 -12.07 -3.74 7.18
N ASP A 62 -12.87 -4.24 8.12
CA ASP A 62 -12.95 -3.72 9.49
C ASP A 62 -11.72 -4.13 10.31
N LEU A 63 -11.07 -3.17 10.97
CA LEU A 63 -9.88 -3.41 11.78
C LEU A 63 -10.07 -4.49 12.86
N ILE A 64 -11.17 -4.45 13.59
CA ILE A 64 -11.39 -5.35 14.73
C ILE A 64 -11.61 -6.78 14.25
N ILE A 65 -12.33 -6.95 13.14
CA ILE A 65 -12.49 -8.26 12.50
C ILE A 65 -11.13 -8.82 12.04
N ARG A 66 -10.28 -7.98 11.45
CA ARG A 66 -8.95 -8.39 10.98
C ARG A 66 -8.03 -8.80 12.13
N GLN A 67 -8.04 -8.03 13.21
CA GLN A 67 -7.31 -8.37 14.43
C GLN A 67 -7.87 -9.65 15.06
N GLY A 68 -9.18 -9.83 15.10
CA GLY A 68 -9.83 -11.07 15.55
C GLY A 68 -9.40 -12.30 14.74
N ILE A 69 -9.35 -12.17 13.41
CA ILE A 69 -8.84 -13.22 12.51
C ILE A 69 -7.36 -13.51 12.81
N SER A 70 -6.55 -12.47 12.99
CA SER A 70 -5.13 -12.61 13.32
C SER A 70 -4.92 -13.35 14.65
N ILE A 71 -5.68 -13.00 15.69
CA ILE A 71 -5.65 -13.69 16.99
C ILE A 71 -6.08 -15.14 16.84
N LEU A 72 -7.16 -15.41 16.09
CA LEU A 72 -7.66 -16.77 15.88
C LEU A 72 -6.61 -17.66 15.19
N LEU A 73 -5.88 -17.11 14.22
CA LEU A 73 -4.90 -17.85 13.42
C LEU A 73 -3.52 -17.95 14.07
N THR A 74 -3.11 -16.94 14.84
CA THR A 74 -1.71 -16.79 15.31
C THR A 74 -1.56 -16.56 16.80
N GLY A 75 -2.65 -16.26 17.51
CA GLY A 75 -2.61 -15.79 18.90
C GLY A 75 -2.19 -14.32 19.05
N ASP A 76 -1.90 -13.61 17.96
CA ASP A 76 -1.46 -12.21 17.97
C ASP A 76 -2.33 -11.38 17.03
N LYS A 77 -2.70 -10.17 17.45
CA LYS A 77 -3.54 -9.24 16.69
C LYS A 77 -2.79 -8.53 15.55
N ASP A 78 -1.46 -8.46 15.61
CA ASP A 78 -0.62 -7.65 14.73
C ASP A 78 0.02 -8.48 13.59
N ASN A 79 -0.55 -9.63 13.23
CA ASN A 79 -0.07 -10.51 12.16
C ASN A 79 -0.99 -10.58 10.94
N TYR A 80 -2.07 -9.80 10.90
CA TYR A 80 -3.03 -9.84 9.78
C TYR A 80 -2.36 -9.54 8.42
N GLY A 81 -1.46 -8.55 8.38
CA GLY A 81 -0.75 -8.12 7.18
C GLY A 81 0.05 -9.24 6.51
N CYS A 82 0.54 -10.21 7.30
CA CYS A 82 1.28 -11.37 6.81
C CYS A 82 0.41 -12.31 5.96
N PHE A 83 -0.91 -12.31 6.14
CA PHE A 83 -1.83 -13.11 5.30
C PHE A 83 -2.20 -12.42 3.99
N ILE A 84 -1.91 -11.13 3.86
CA ILE A 84 -2.26 -10.32 2.68
C ILE A 84 -1.04 -10.09 1.81
N ILE A 85 0.12 -9.86 2.42
CA ILE A 85 1.40 -9.68 1.75
C ILE A 85 2.44 -10.49 2.55
N PRO A 86 2.47 -11.83 2.42
CA PRO A 86 3.42 -12.67 3.15
C PRO A 86 4.86 -12.51 2.68
N THR A 87 5.08 -12.19 1.40
CA THR A 87 6.41 -12.29 0.80
C THR A 87 6.96 -10.96 0.27
N LYS A 88 8.28 -10.90 0.15
CA LYS A 88 9.00 -9.81 -0.53
C LYS A 88 8.57 -9.69 -1.99
N ASP A 89 8.38 -10.81 -2.67
CA ASP A 89 8.00 -10.84 -4.08
C ASP A 89 6.61 -10.24 -4.31
N GLU A 90 5.65 -10.50 -3.43
CA GLU A 90 4.33 -9.86 -3.48
C GLU A 90 4.41 -8.37 -3.20
N ALA A 91 5.21 -7.94 -2.21
CA ALA A 91 5.44 -6.52 -1.97
C ALA A 91 6.04 -5.81 -3.20
N ILE A 92 6.98 -6.46 -3.89
CA ILE A 92 7.55 -5.99 -5.17
C ILE A 92 6.46 -5.90 -6.24
N GLN A 93 5.62 -6.92 -6.40
CA GLN A 93 4.54 -6.93 -7.40
C GLN A 93 3.51 -5.81 -7.15
N ILE A 94 3.17 -5.55 -5.88
CA ILE A 94 2.30 -4.44 -5.48
C ILE A 94 2.94 -3.11 -5.84
N LEU A 95 4.21 -2.91 -5.47
CA LEU A 95 4.94 -1.69 -5.79
C LEU A 95 5.04 -1.48 -7.32
N GLN A 96 5.38 -2.53 -8.07
CA GLN A 96 5.46 -2.48 -9.53
C GLN A 96 4.11 -2.09 -10.15
N SER A 97 3.02 -2.68 -9.66
CA SER A 97 1.67 -2.35 -10.12
C SER A 97 1.29 -0.91 -9.80
N ALA A 98 1.59 -0.45 -8.58
CA ALA A 98 1.34 0.92 -8.14
C ALA A 98 2.12 1.95 -8.96
N LEU A 99 3.42 1.69 -9.20
CA LEU A 99 4.28 2.51 -10.05
C LEU A 99 3.76 2.54 -11.48
N THR A 100 3.46 1.39 -12.08
CA THR A 100 2.99 1.30 -13.47
C THR A 100 1.69 2.06 -13.68
N VAL A 101 0.68 1.79 -12.85
CA VAL A 101 -0.65 2.43 -12.97
C VAL A 101 -0.55 3.94 -12.80
N ASN A 102 0.18 4.42 -11.78
CA ASN A 102 0.22 5.85 -11.52
C ASN A 102 1.22 6.60 -12.44
N ASN A 103 2.26 5.93 -12.93
CA ASN A 103 3.14 6.49 -13.96
C ASN A 103 2.39 6.68 -15.28
N GLN A 104 1.52 5.75 -15.66
CA GLN A 104 0.68 5.90 -16.86
C GLN A 104 -0.23 7.13 -16.75
N LYS A 105 -0.85 7.37 -15.58
CA LYS A 105 -1.67 8.58 -15.35
C LYS A 105 -0.87 9.87 -15.54
N ILE A 106 0.40 9.89 -15.12
CA ILE A 106 1.30 11.02 -15.35
C ILE A 106 1.57 11.21 -16.84
N ILE A 107 1.86 10.13 -17.57
CA ILE A 107 2.11 10.17 -19.01
C ILE A 107 0.89 10.72 -19.74
N ASP A 108 -0.30 10.22 -19.42
CA ASP A 108 -1.57 10.66 -20.02
C ASP A 108 -1.85 12.15 -19.74
N ASN A 109 -1.42 12.65 -18.58
CA ASN A 109 -1.61 14.03 -18.12
C ASN A 109 -0.30 14.82 -18.04
N PHE A 110 0.67 14.53 -18.91
CA PHE A 110 2.05 15.02 -18.77
C PHE A 110 2.18 16.54 -18.69
N LYS A 111 1.32 17.28 -19.42
CA LYS A 111 1.30 18.75 -19.35
C LYS A 111 0.96 19.27 -17.96
N ILE A 112 0.03 18.62 -17.26
CA ILE A 112 -0.36 18.97 -15.89
C ILE A 112 0.78 18.65 -14.92
N PHE A 113 1.36 17.46 -15.04
CA PHE A 113 2.55 17.07 -14.25
C PHE A 113 3.68 18.10 -14.38
N LYS A 114 4.04 18.45 -15.62
CA LYS A 114 5.08 19.45 -15.90
C LYS A 114 4.77 20.81 -15.26
N SER A 115 3.52 21.25 -15.34
CA SER A 115 3.06 22.49 -14.69
C SER A 115 3.22 22.40 -13.17
N ASN A 116 2.78 21.30 -12.57
CA ASN A 116 2.89 21.05 -11.13
C ASN A 116 4.35 21.03 -10.63
N CYS A 117 5.28 20.48 -11.42
CA CYS A 117 6.72 20.56 -11.15
C CYS A 117 7.23 22.00 -11.14
N ALA A 118 6.84 22.81 -12.14
CA ALA A 118 7.27 24.20 -12.25
C ALA A 118 6.73 25.08 -11.11
N PHE A 119 5.55 24.76 -10.58
CA PHE A 119 4.93 25.47 -9.46
C PHE A 119 5.29 24.91 -8.07
N GLY A 120 6.19 23.93 -7.98
CA GLY A 120 6.62 23.36 -6.70
C GLY A 120 5.51 22.63 -5.93
N VAL A 121 4.51 22.10 -6.62
CA VAL A 121 3.38 21.38 -5.98
C VAL A 121 3.90 20.19 -5.16
N TYR A 122 4.89 19.49 -5.70
CA TYR A 122 5.47 18.29 -5.08
C TYR A 122 6.41 18.58 -3.92
N ASP A 123 6.88 19.82 -3.72
CA ASP A 123 7.67 20.19 -2.52
C ASP A 123 6.83 20.09 -1.24
N LYS A 124 5.54 20.41 -1.34
CA LYS A 124 4.58 20.23 -0.24
C LYS A 124 4.37 18.75 0.06
N THR A 125 4.24 17.92 -0.98
CA THR A 125 4.12 16.46 -0.83
C THR A 125 5.39 15.85 -0.24
N LYS A 126 6.58 16.29 -0.69
CA LYS A 126 7.87 15.88 -0.13
C LYS A 126 7.95 16.17 1.37
N SER A 127 7.49 17.35 1.79
CA SER A 127 7.55 17.81 3.18
C SER A 127 6.49 17.16 4.08
N ASN A 128 5.34 16.77 3.51
CA ASN A 128 4.21 16.19 4.24
C ASN A 128 3.53 15.06 3.43
N PRO A 129 4.22 13.93 3.22
CA PRO A 129 3.76 12.88 2.31
C PRO A 129 2.58 12.05 2.87
N ASP A 130 2.37 12.06 4.19
CA ASP A 130 1.32 11.33 4.92
C ASP A 130 -0.02 12.08 4.99
N SER A 131 -0.07 13.31 4.47
CA SER A 131 -1.30 14.10 4.39
C SER A 131 -2.49 13.30 3.81
N SER A 132 -3.67 13.50 4.41
CA SER A 132 -4.92 12.88 3.95
C SER A 132 -5.31 13.32 2.54
N LYS A 133 -4.81 14.48 2.07
CA LYS A 133 -5.04 15.00 0.72
C LYS A 133 -4.11 14.41 -0.33
N THR A 134 -3.05 13.71 0.08
CA THR A 134 -2.09 13.10 -0.83
C THR A 134 -2.67 11.80 -1.38
N SER A 135 -2.83 11.70 -2.70
CA SER A 135 -3.25 10.48 -3.40
C SER A 135 -2.06 9.63 -3.86
N SER A 136 -2.32 8.39 -4.28
CA SER A 136 -1.33 7.51 -4.93
C SER A 136 -0.67 8.18 -6.15
N GLU A 137 -1.46 8.89 -6.97
CA GLU A 137 -0.96 9.67 -8.11
C GLU A 137 -0.05 10.83 -7.67
N THR A 138 -0.40 11.52 -6.58
CA THR A 138 0.41 12.64 -6.07
C THR A 138 1.76 12.14 -5.53
N LEU A 139 1.77 10.97 -4.86
CA LEU A 139 3.00 10.32 -4.42
C LEU A 139 3.89 9.91 -5.60
N MET A 140 3.31 9.28 -6.62
CA MET A 140 4.05 8.92 -7.83
C MET A 140 4.61 10.17 -8.52
N GLY A 141 3.83 11.25 -8.61
CA GLY A 141 4.30 12.52 -9.15
C GLY A 141 5.47 13.10 -8.35
N CYS A 142 5.42 13.01 -7.02
CA CYS A 142 6.52 13.43 -6.16
C CYS A 142 7.78 12.55 -6.36
N ILE A 143 7.63 11.22 -6.47
CA ILE A 143 8.73 10.29 -6.79
C ILE A 143 9.38 10.66 -8.12
N ALA A 144 8.58 10.87 -9.17
CA ALA A 144 9.07 11.26 -10.48
C ALA A 144 9.77 12.63 -10.44
N TYR A 145 9.17 13.61 -9.75
CA TYR A 145 9.75 14.93 -9.57
C TYR A 145 11.13 14.88 -8.91
N LEU A 146 11.29 14.14 -7.82
CA LEU A 146 12.58 13.98 -7.13
C LEU A 146 13.62 13.26 -8.00
N THR A 147 13.20 12.25 -8.75
CA THR A 147 14.06 11.53 -9.70
C THR A 147 14.57 12.45 -10.81
N ILE A 148 13.69 13.30 -11.35
CA ILE A 148 14.03 14.25 -12.41
C ILE A 148 14.87 15.41 -11.87
N GLN A 149 14.56 15.94 -10.68
CA GLN A 149 15.37 16.99 -10.04
C GLN A 149 16.80 16.53 -9.85
N GLY A 150 17.02 15.33 -9.31
CA GLY A 150 18.36 14.74 -9.20
C GLY A 150 19.12 14.80 -10.53
N TYR A 151 18.45 14.50 -11.65
CA TYR A 151 19.05 14.58 -12.98
C TYR A 151 19.29 16.01 -13.51
N LEU A 152 18.37 16.95 -13.24
CA LEU A 152 18.48 18.34 -13.68
C LEU A 152 19.54 19.15 -12.91
N PHE A 153 19.87 18.76 -11.67
CA PHE A 153 20.91 19.42 -10.87
C PHE A 153 22.31 18.80 -11.03
N THR A 154 22.42 17.54 -11.47
CA THR A 154 23.72 16.90 -11.77
C THR A 154 24.27 17.24 -13.16
N ASN A 155 23.41 17.68 -14.09
CA ASN A 155 23.82 18.09 -15.44
C ASN A 155 23.86 19.63 -15.54
N TYR A 156 24.89 20.25 -14.97
CA TYR A 156 25.26 21.63 -15.28
C TYR A 156 25.76 21.72 -16.73
N SER A 157 24.84 21.93 -17.67
CA SER A 157 25.15 22.50 -18.98
C SER A 157 24.00 23.38 -19.42
N ASP A 158 24.34 24.53 -20.00
CA ASP A 158 23.51 25.71 -20.25
C ASP A 158 22.30 25.55 -21.19
N ASN A 159 21.78 24.34 -21.35
CA ASN A 159 20.50 24.07 -21.98
C ASN A 159 19.48 23.73 -20.90
N LYS A 160 18.65 24.70 -20.50
CA LYS A 160 17.40 24.43 -19.77
C LYS A 160 16.48 23.59 -20.67
N GLY A 161 16.78 22.31 -20.79
CA GLY A 161 15.98 21.35 -21.53
C GLY A 161 14.58 21.36 -20.92
N HIS A 162 13.60 21.84 -21.67
CA HIS A 162 12.22 21.70 -21.28
C HIS A 162 11.96 20.21 -21.02
N LEU A 163 11.47 19.85 -19.83
CA LEU A 163 11.03 18.48 -19.56
C LEU A 163 10.03 18.08 -20.66
N THR A 164 10.45 17.18 -21.55
CA THR A 164 9.65 16.58 -22.63
C THR A 164 9.20 15.19 -22.19
N LEU A 165 8.19 14.65 -22.88
CA LEU A 165 7.72 13.30 -22.58
C LEU A 165 8.82 12.27 -22.84
N ASP A 166 9.61 12.42 -23.92
CA ASP A 166 10.72 11.52 -24.23
C ASP A 166 11.78 11.53 -23.12
N THR A 167 12.18 12.72 -22.64
CA THR A 167 13.12 12.82 -21.53
C THR A 167 12.54 12.21 -20.25
N TYR A 168 11.25 12.41 -19.99
CA TYR A 168 10.57 11.77 -18.86
C TYR A 168 10.63 10.25 -18.93
N LEU A 169 10.27 9.66 -20.08
CA LEU A 169 10.27 8.21 -20.30
C LEU A 169 11.68 7.60 -20.17
N ASN A 170 12.71 8.35 -20.53
CA ASN A 170 14.11 7.93 -20.35
C ASN A 170 14.58 7.99 -18.89
N LEU A 171 14.03 8.90 -18.08
CA LEU A 171 14.47 9.11 -16.69
C LEU A 171 13.70 8.24 -15.69
N ILE A 172 12.40 8.00 -15.93
CA ILE A 172 11.53 7.26 -15.01
C ILE A 172 11.51 5.78 -15.38
N ASP A 173 12.49 5.04 -14.85
CA ASP A 173 12.57 3.58 -14.97
C ASP A 173 12.00 2.89 -13.72
N ILE A 174 10.84 2.23 -13.89
CA ILE A 174 10.15 1.49 -12.83
C ILE A 174 11.03 0.38 -12.24
N ASN A 175 11.77 -0.36 -13.07
CA ASN A 175 12.62 -1.46 -12.61
C ASN A 175 13.77 -0.94 -11.76
N LYS A 176 14.32 0.22 -12.13
CA LYS A 176 15.36 0.89 -11.35
C LYS A 176 14.83 1.35 -9.98
N LEU A 177 13.64 1.96 -9.95
CA LEU A 177 13.00 2.37 -8.69
C LEU A 177 12.76 1.18 -7.76
N ILE A 178 12.29 0.05 -8.29
CA ILE A 178 12.10 -1.19 -7.51
C ILE A 178 13.44 -1.69 -6.96
N LYS A 179 14.48 -1.78 -7.80
CA LYS A 179 15.82 -2.27 -7.38
C LYS A 179 16.46 -1.42 -6.27
N GLN A 180 16.15 -0.13 -6.22
CA GLN A 180 16.66 0.80 -5.22
C GLN A 180 15.83 0.80 -3.92
N THR A 181 14.68 0.13 -3.92
CA THR A 181 13.80 0.05 -2.75
C THR A 181 14.34 -0.99 -1.77
N ASN A 182 14.44 -0.63 -0.50
CA ASN A 182 14.61 -1.59 0.59
C ASN A 182 13.31 -2.39 0.75
N ILE A 183 13.31 -3.60 0.18
CA ILE A 183 12.11 -4.45 0.11
C ILE A 183 11.71 -4.99 1.49
N ASP A 184 12.66 -5.24 2.39
CA ASP A 184 12.35 -5.63 3.78
C ASP A 184 11.54 -4.56 4.50
N ARG A 185 11.95 -3.30 4.34
CA ARG A 185 11.24 -2.16 4.91
C ARG A 185 9.89 -1.95 4.23
N LEU A 186 9.82 -2.07 2.91
CA LEU A 186 8.56 -1.98 2.16
C LEU A 186 7.54 -3.00 2.67
N LEU A 187 7.96 -4.26 2.79
CA LEU A 187 7.12 -5.34 3.30
C LEU A 187 6.62 -5.03 4.71
N THR A 188 7.54 -4.69 5.62
CA THR A 188 7.24 -4.36 7.01
C THR A 188 6.27 -3.18 7.12
N ASP A 189 6.55 -2.06 6.45
CA ASP A 189 5.71 -0.86 6.47
C ASP A 189 4.30 -1.13 5.93
N THR A 190 4.19 -2.00 4.92
CA THR A 190 2.89 -2.33 4.30
C THR A 190 2.10 -3.31 5.17
N GLN A 191 2.76 -4.29 5.79
CA GLN A 191 2.13 -5.18 6.77
C GLN A 191 1.64 -4.40 8.00
N ILE A 192 2.43 -3.47 8.54
CA ILE A 192 2.03 -2.59 9.65
C ILE A 192 0.80 -1.75 9.28
N TYR A 193 0.80 -1.17 8.07
CA TYR A 193 -0.37 -0.43 7.57
C TYR A 193 -1.61 -1.33 7.56
N LEU A 194 -1.49 -2.54 7.02
CA LEU A 194 -2.59 -3.49 7.02
C LEU A 194 -3.00 -3.84 8.46
N ASN A 195 -2.10 -4.03 9.40
CA ASN A 195 -2.46 -4.34 10.79
C ASN A 195 -3.22 -3.23 11.52
N THR A 196 -3.05 -1.97 11.10
CA THR A 196 -3.49 -0.80 11.88
C THR A 196 -4.53 0.08 11.20
N ALA A 197 -4.69 -0.03 9.87
CA ALA A 197 -5.66 0.77 9.13
C ALA A 197 -7.10 0.54 9.62
N LYS A 198 -7.90 1.60 9.77
CA LYS A 198 -9.33 1.43 10.13
C LYS A 198 -10.10 0.68 9.05
N THR A 199 -9.78 0.99 7.81
CA THR A 199 -10.27 0.39 6.57
C THR A 199 -9.16 0.48 5.52
N TYR A 200 -9.15 -0.42 4.55
CA TYR A 200 -8.27 -0.32 3.39
C TYR A 200 -8.95 -0.85 2.14
N ASP A 201 -8.42 -0.45 1.00
CA ASP A 201 -8.70 -0.98 -0.32
C ASP A 201 -7.40 -1.02 -1.14
N ASN A 202 -7.48 -1.42 -2.40
CA ASN A 202 -6.31 -1.52 -3.27
C ASN A 202 -5.62 -0.17 -3.52
N ASP A 203 -6.36 0.94 -3.62
CA ASP A 203 -5.75 2.26 -3.85
C ASP A 203 -5.02 2.75 -2.61
N ASN A 204 -5.55 2.46 -1.42
CA ASN A 204 -4.85 2.74 -0.17
C ASN A 204 -3.57 1.91 -0.01
N ILE A 205 -3.56 0.64 -0.44
CA ILE A 205 -2.34 -0.17 -0.49
C ILE A 205 -1.34 0.45 -1.46
N TYR A 206 -1.77 0.87 -2.66
CA TYR A 206 -0.91 1.56 -3.62
C TYR A 206 -0.32 2.84 -3.05
N LYS A 207 -1.16 3.64 -2.39
CA LYS A 207 -0.71 4.82 -1.66
C LYS A 207 0.36 4.46 -0.63
N GLN A 208 0.16 3.40 0.15
CA GLN A 208 1.10 2.98 1.19
C GLN A 208 2.46 2.52 0.63
N VAL A 209 2.48 1.69 -0.43
CA VAL A 209 3.76 1.23 -1.01
C VAL A 209 4.52 2.38 -1.66
N LEU A 210 3.83 3.29 -2.34
CA LEU A 210 4.45 4.50 -2.90
C LEU A 210 4.93 5.46 -1.82
N PHE A 211 4.20 5.55 -0.71
CA PHE A 211 4.60 6.34 0.44
C PHE A 211 5.87 5.78 1.10
N SER A 212 5.98 4.46 1.28
CA SER A 212 7.20 3.82 1.80
C SER A 212 8.38 4.08 0.85
N LEU A 213 8.20 3.92 -0.46
CA LEU A 213 9.23 4.26 -1.45
C LEU A 213 9.64 5.74 -1.37
N LEU A 214 8.67 6.67 -1.35
CA LEU A 214 8.96 8.10 -1.27
C LEU A 214 9.74 8.44 0.00
N LYS A 215 9.38 7.88 1.15
CA LYS A 215 10.14 8.06 2.40
C LYS A 215 11.58 7.59 2.25
N GLN A 216 11.79 6.46 1.59
CA GLN A 216 13.14 5.95 1.33
C GLN A 216 13.92 6.91 0.42
N ILE A 217 13.30 7.44 -0.63
CA ILE A 217 13.92 8.43 -1.53
C ILE A 217 14.22 9.77 -0.82
N VAL A 218 13.36 10.22 0.10
CA VAL A 218 13.55 11.50 0.81
C VAL A 218 14.59 11.38 1.92
N HIS A 219 14.67 10.22 2.60
CA HIS A 219 15.64 9.98 3.68
C HIS A 219 16.98 9.44 3.19
N GLN A 220 17.02 8.84 2.00
CA GLN A 220 18.25 8.74 1.23
C GLN A 220 18.51 10.14 0.69
N ASP A 221 19.24 10.97 1.44
CA ASP A 221 19.92 12.10 0.82
C ASP A 221 20.62 11.53 -0.43
N PHE A 222 20.14 11.92 -1.61
CA PHE A 222 20.81 11.68 -2.88
C PHE A 222 22.12 12.48 -2.84
N TRP A 223 23.10 11.98 -2.10
CA TRP A 223 24.51 12.28 -2.25
C TRP A 223 24.99 11.51 -3.47
N LEU A 224 24.73 12.09 -4.64
CA LEU A 224 25.63 12.03 -5.79
C LEU A 224 25.95 13.47 -6.18
#